data_AF-A0A7K1L1V6-F1
#
_entry.id   AF-A0A7K1L1V6-F1
#
_cell.length_a   1.000
_cell.length_b   1.000
_cell.length_c   1.000
_cell.angle_alpha   90.00
_cell.angle_beta   90.00
_cell.angle_gamma   90.00
#
_symmetry.space_group_name_H-M   'P 1'
#
loop_
_entity.id
_entity.type
_entity.pdbx_description
1 polymer ?
#
loop_
_entity_poly.entity_id
_entity_poly.type
_entity_poly.pdbx_seq_one_letter_code
_entity_poly.pdbx_strand_id
1 'polypeptide(L)'
;MRRVELPGRADPELAERTLVSPREIPGVLLVGSHHRYVKGPCNRTGEPVDDAVLVVERLGPELYDAIVVCAGVICAKGGRTGHMQSLCRSRGIPVLRVDSSELDAFTGEVTIVLDRESVVLGEAEPAAPAAESAAVAFDDIESICVVIADATDVRSTNALVPRVERVDSYFIREEFVCFAAGLSPIDSLRAGVREAERYGAAIASELCSMVDELLPGQRLVMRLLDLRSDDAAQITTDMHVVDEPNPELGLHGARWLLSEPHYADAFRALRTYVLEHLGTDADRLSFAIPFINDRDEFVRLRRCLELGEETPLGVFVETPAAVHSAADFCAAGAGELFVGTKDLIQFYLAADRGNHLVSSIYQTRHPAVLAALRQAVEAGRDADVPVHVFALGADLDHYVQHLPTRRLMMCTAELQQLARRSAA
;
A
#
# COMPACT_ATOMS: atom_id res chain seq x y z
N MET A 1 -82.93 30.21 15.99
CA MET A 1 -82.29 30.86 14.81
C MET A 1 -80.85 30.38 14.79
N ARG A 2 -80.48 29.58 13.77
CA ARG A 2 -79.15 29.00 13.58
C ARG A 2 -78.14 30.08 13.22
N ARG A 3 -76.90 29.97 13.70
CA ARG A 3 -75.73 30.33 12.90
C ARG A 3 -74.64 29.27 13.13
N VAL A 4 -74.27 28.65 12.01
CA VAL A 4 -73.30 27.58 11.85
C VAL A 4 -71.94 28.24 11.66
N GLU A 5 -70.95 27.87 12.46
CA GLU A 5 -69.54 28.21 12.23
C GLU A 5 -68.92 27.14 11.31
N LEU A 6 -68.27 27.59 10.24
CA LEU A 6 -67.47 26.79 9.32
C LEU A 6 -66.00 26.87 9.76
N PRO A 7 -65.23 25.76 9.79
CA PRO A 7 -63.78 25.84 9.93
C PRO A 7 -63.16 26.05 8.55
N GLY A 8 -62.34 27.09 8.41
CA GLY A 8 -61.73 27.47 7.14
C GLY A 8 -60.24 27.75 7.27
N ARG A 9 -59.46 26.84 6.69
CA ARG A 9 -58.07 26.92 6.21
C ARG A 9 -56.94 26.80 7.25
N ALA A 10 -56.43 25.58 7.34
CA ALA A 10 -55.06 25.30 7.74
C ALA A 10 -54.08 25.82 6.69
N ASP A 11 -53.00 26.42 7.17
CA ASP A 11 -51.83 26.86 6.40
C ASP A 11 -51.12 25.66 5.75
N PRO A 12 -50.85 25.66 4.44
CA PRO A 12 -50.12 24.58 3.78
C PRO A 12 -48.61 24.86 3.85
N GLU A 13 -48.04 24.93 5.06
CA GLU A 13 -46.59 25.13 5.19
C GLU A 13 -46.03 24.50 6.47
N LEU A 14 -46.24 23.20 6.64
CA LEU A 14 -45.40 22.34 7.47
C LEU A 14 -45.56 20.90 6.95
N ALA A 15 -44.98 20.66 5.76
CA ALA A 15 -44.66 19.30 5.37
C ALA A 15 -43.65 18.76 6.39
N GLU A 16 -44.10 17.76 7.16
CA GLU A 16 -43.27 16.97 8.04
C GLU A 16 -42.01 16.52 7.28
N ARG A 17 -40.88 17.19 7.54
CA ARG A 17 -39.57 16.57 7.38
C ARG A 17 -39.54 15.45 8.40
N THR A 18 -39.91 14.25 7.99
CA THR A 18 -39.61 13.03 8.74
C THR A 18 -38.10 13.01 8.94
N LEU A 19 -37.64 13.46 10.10
CA LEU A 19 -36.26 13.30 10.54
C LEU A 19 -36.07 11.78 10.71
N VAL A 20 -35.66 11.12 9.63
CA VAL A 20 -35.19 9.74 9.68
C VAL A 20 -34.02 9.76 10.64
N SER A 21 -34.21 9.14 11.81
CA SER A 21 -33.15 8.98 12.80
C SER A 21 -31.94 8.36 12.11
N PRO A 22 -30.74 8.93 12.25
CA PRO A 22 -29.56 8.46 11.54
C PRO A 22 -29.34 6.98 11.86
N ARG A 23 -29.25 6.15 10.82
CA ARG A 23 -28.89 4.73 10.98
C ARG A 23 -27.39 4.64 11.06
N GLU A 24 -26.89 4.11 12.17
CA GLU A 24 -25.47 3.85 12.38
C GLU A 24 -25.18 2.37 12.14
N ILE A 25 -24.26 2.08 11.23
CA ILE A 25 -23.86 0.73 10.83
C ILE A 25 -22.44 0.51 11.36
N PRO A 26 -22.22 -0.45 12.28
CA PRO A 26 -20.89 -0.74 12.80
C PRO A 26 -20.01 -1.40 11.73
N GLY A 27 -18.71 -1.15 11.82
CA GLY A 27 -17.70 -1.74 10.96
C GLY A 27 -16.41 -2.02 11.72
N VAL A 28 -15.36 -2.32 10.96
CA VAL A 28 -14.00 -2.55 11.43
C VAL A 28 -13.07 -1.66 10.62
N LEU A 29 -12.32 -0.79 11.29
CA LEU A 29 -11.37 0.09 10.62
C LEU A 29 -10.16 -0.69 10.10
N LEU A 30 -10.03 -0.76 8.77
CA LEU A 30 -8.91 -1.43 8.10
C LEU A 30 -7.74 -0.47 7.85
N VAL A 31 -8.06 0.75 7.39
CA VAL A 31 -7.10 1.83 7.13
C VAL A 31 -7.66 3.10 7.77
N GLY A 32 -6.88 3.72 8.65
CA GLY A 32 -7.23 4.99 9.27
C GLY A 32 -6.90 6.19 8.39
N SER A 33 -7.34 7.37 8.82
CA SER A 33 -6.96 8.65 8.24
C SER A 33 -6.67 9.65 9.35
N HIS A 34 -6.13 10.80 8.98
CA HIS A 34 -5.98 11.93 9.89
C HIS A 34 -7.30 12.70 10.10
N HIS A 35 -8.27 12.51 9.20
CA HIS A 35 -9.63 12.97 9.42
C HIS A 35 -10.31 12.07 10.46
N ARG A 36 -11.27 12.63 11.19
CA ARG A 36 -12.09 11.89 12.17
C ARG A 36 -13.34 11.29 11.54
N TYR A 37 -13.80 11.92 10.46
CA TYR A 37 -14.86 11.43 9.62
C TYR A 37 -14.57 11.79 8.17
N VAL A 38 -15.14 11.00 7.27
CA VAL A 38 -15.18 11.25 5.84
C VAL A 38 -16.62 11.25 5.41
N LYS A 39 -17.01 12.22 4.59
CA LYS A 39 -18.38 12.40 4.12
C LYS A 39 -18.36 12.60 2.61
N GLY A 40 -19.22 11.89 1.90
CA GLY A 40 -19.33 12.02 0.45
C GLY A 40 -20.54 11.26 -0.12
N PRO A 41 -20.87 11.48 -1.40
CA PRO A 41 -21.85 10.66 -2.10
C PRO A 41 -21.35 9.21 -2.20
N CYS A 42 -22.25 8.26 -2.00
CA CYS A 42 -21.99 6.84 -2.19
C CYS A 42 -21.74 6.56 -3.68
N ASN A 43 -20.59 5.99 -3.98
CA ASN A 43 -20.21 5.51 -5.31
C ASN A 43 -20.11 3.98 -5.30
N ARG A 44 -20.94 3.32 -6.10
CA ARG A 44 -20.96 1.87 -6.30
C ARG A 44 -20.61 1.45 -7.73
N THR A 45 -20.31 2.40 -8.60
CA THR A 45 -20.11 2.12 -10.03
C THR A 45 -18.73 1.53 -10.30
N GLY A 46 -17.76 1.76 -9.41
CA GLY A 46 -16.36 1.43 -9.65
C GLY A 46 -15.63 2.43 -10.55
N GLU A 47 -16.34 3.46 -11.04
CA GLU A 47 -15.77 4.54 -11.85
C GLU A 47 -15.21 5.66 -10.94
N PRO A 48 -14.21 6.43 -11.42
CA PRO A 48 -13.67 7.56 -10.67
C PRO A 48 -14.72 8.67 -10.46
N VAL A 49 -14.97 8.99 -9.20
CA VAL A 49 -15.84 10.10 -8.78
C VAL A 49 -15.17 10.83 -7.63
N ASP A 50 -14.79 12.08 -7.87
CA ASP A 50 -14.09 12.93 -6.88
C ASP A 50 -14.91 13.07 -5.59
N ASP A 51 -14.21 12.99 -4.45
CA ASP A 51 -14.74 13.18 -3.10
C ASP A 51 -15.89 12.22 -2.70
N ALA A 52 -16.14 11.17 -3.49
CA ALA A 52 -17.14 10.15 -3.19
C ALA A 52 -16.64 9.13 -2.15
N VAL A 53 -17.57 8.41 -1.52
CA VAL A 53 -17.27 7.22 -0.74
C VAL A 53 -17.50 5.99 -1.61
N LEU A 54 -16.41 5.30 -1.95
CA LEU A 54 -16.46 4.08 -2.75
C LEU A 54 -16.99 2.91 -1.91
N VAL A 55 -18.03 2.24 -2.39
CA VAL A 55 -18.68 1.11 -1.70
C VAL A 55 -18.59 -0.13 -2.57
N VAL A 56 -17.82 -1.12 -2.14
CA VAL A 56 -17.49 -2.31 -2.94
C VAL A 56 -17.48 -3.60 -2.10
N GLU A 57 -17.66 -4.75 -2.74
CA GLU A 57 -17.53 -6.04 -2.04
C GLU A 57 -16.08 -6.26 -1.56
N ARG A 58 -15.10 -6.03 -2.43
CA ARG A 58 -13.66 -6.17 -2.20
C ARG A 58 -12.94 -5.08 -2.99
N LEU A 59 -11.80 -4.61 -2.48
CA LEU A 59 -10.89 -3.77 -3.26
C LEU A 59 -9.97 -4.63 -4.12
N GLY A 60 -9.92 -4.36 -5.43
CA GLY A 60 -9.01 -4.97 -6.39
C GLY A 60 -8.30 -3.92 -7.27
N PRO A 61 -7.29 -4.31 -8.07
CA PRO A 61 -6.50 -3.40 -8.91
C PRO A 61 -7.31 -2.66 -9.99
N GLU A 62 -8.38 -3.27 -10.49
CA GLU A 62 -9.32 -2.69 -11.46
C GLU A 62 -10.01 -1.41 -10.93
N LEU A 63 -10.02 -1.22 -9.61
CA LEU A 63 -10.57 -0.04 -8.95
C LEU A 63 -9.53 1.06 -8.71
N TYR A 64 -8.31 0.95 -9.26
CA TYR A 64 -7.22 1.91 -9.00
C TYR A 64 -7.67 3.36 -9.20
N ASP A 65 -8.24 3.69 -10.36
CA ASP A 65 -8.67 5.05 -10.70
C ASP A 65 -9.76 5.56 -9.76
N ALA A 66 -10.70 4.70 -9.36
CA ALA A 66 -11.73 5.06 -8.40
C ALA A 66 -11.19 5.28 -6.98
N ILE A 67 -10.21 4.47 -6.56
CA ILE A 67 -9.60 4.58 -5.23
C ILE A 67 -8.84 5.89 -5.11
N VAL A 68 -8.04 6.26 -6.11
CA VAL A 68 -7.13 7.41 -5.99
C VAL A 68 -7.82 8.77 -5.91
N VAL A 69 -9.10 8.86 -6.30
CA VAL A 69 -9.90 10.10 -6.26
C VAL A 69 -10.98 10.11 -5.18
N CYS A 70 -11.25 8.98 -4.52
CA CYS A 70 -12.31 8.89 -3.53
C CYS A 70 -11.90 9.52 -2.18
N ALA A 71 -12.89 9.99 -1.42
CA ALA A 71 -12.66 10.50 -0.07
C ALA A 71 -12.48 9.37 0.97
N GLY A 72 -13.05 8.19 0.71
CA GLY A 72 -13.00 7.03 1.61
C GLY A 72 -13.62 5.79 0.99
N VAL A 73 -13.39 4.64 1.61
CA VAL A 73 -13.88 3.33 1.14
C VAL A 73 -14.69 2.61 2.22
N ILE A 74 -15.81 2.03 1.81
CA ILE A 74 -16.55 1.00 2.56
C ILE A 74 -16.42 -0.32 1.79
N CYS A 75 -15.98 -1.39 2.45
CA CYS A 75 -15.93 -2.71 1.82
C CYS A 75 -16.51 -3.84 2.68
N ALA A 76 -16.88 -4.97 2.09
CA ALA A 76 -17.32 -6.14 2.87
C ALA A 76 -16.18 -7.12 3.17
N LYS A 77 -15.20 -7.22 2.27
CA LYS A 77 -14.08 -8.15 2.34
C LYS A 77 -12.74 -7.44 2.30
N GLY A 78 -11.72 -8.14 2.79
CA GLY A 78 -10.36 -7.63 2.93
C GLY A 78 -9.94 -7.47 4.39
N GLY A 79 -8.68 -7.16 4.59
CA GLY A 79 -8.12 -6.90 5.91
C GLY A 79 -7.10 -5.77 5.89
N ARG A 80 -6.52 -5.50 7.06
CA ARG A 80 -5.75 -4.28 7.32
C ARG A 80 -4.59 -4.12 6.34
N THR A 81 -3.90 -5.20 6.00
CA THR A 81 -2.63 -5.15 5.23
C THR A 81 -2.76 -5.59 3.77
N GLY A 82 -3.98 -5.68 3.22
CA GLY A 82 -4.18 -6.06 1.82
C GLY A 82 -3.53 -5.09 0.81
N HIS A 83 -3.39 -5.55 -0.44
CA HIS A 83 -2.64 -4.86 -1.48
C HIS A 83 -3.24 -3.48 -1.79
N MET A 84 -4.53 -3.41 -2.08
CA MET A 84 -5.22 -2.14 -2.35
C MET A 84 -5.45 -1.31 -1.08
N GLN A 85 -5.59 -1.93 0.09
CA GLN A 85 -5.57 -1.20 1.37
C GLN A 85 -4.22 -0.50 1.61
N SER A 86 -3.13 -1.00 1.02
CA SER A 86 -1.84 -0.33 1.04
C SER A 86 -1.80 0.91 0.16
N LEU A 87 -2.49 0.91 -0.98
CA LEU A 87 -2.71 2.12 -1.78
C LEU A 87 -3.50 3.16 -0.98
N CYS A 88 -4.65 2.77 -0.43
CA CYS A 88 -5.49 3.65 0.38
C CYS A 88 -4.68 4.27 1.53
N ARG A 89 -3.85 3.47 2.22
CA ARG A 89 -2.97 3.95 3.30
C ARG A 89 -1.94 4.95 2.81
N SER A 90 -1.29 4.71 1.67
CA SER A 90 -0.34 5.65 1.08
C SER A 90 -0.98 7.02 0.90
N ARG A 91 -2.20 7.03 0.37
CA ARG A 91 -2.99 8.22 0.06
C ARG A 91 -3.77 8.80 1.25
N GLY A 92 -3.70 8.18 2.43
CA GLY A 92 -4.45 8.61 3.61
C GLY A 92 -5.98 8.45 3.50
N ILE A 93 -6.43 7.60 2.58
CA ILE A 93 -7.83 7.29 2.32
C ILE A 93 -8.27 6.21 3.32
N PRO A 94 -9.26 6.50 4.18
CA PRO A 94 -9.72 5.51 5.15
C PRO A 94 -10.51 4.40 4.49
N VAL A 95 -10.40 3.20 5.06
CA VAL A 95 -11.13 2.00 4.61
C VAL A 95 -11.82 1.39 5.82
N LEU A 96 -13.16 1.33 5.78
CA LEU A 96 -13.98 0.69 6.79
C LEU A 96 -14.59 -0.60 6.22
N ARG A 97 -14.42 -1.72 6.92
CA ARG A 97 -15.08 -2.97 6.57
C ARG A 97 -16.41 -3.11 7.30
N VAL A 98 -17.48 -3.44 6.60
CA VAL A 98 -18.83 -3.70 7.15
C VAL A 98 -19.28 -5.11 6.78
N ASP A 99 -20.40 -5.56 7.35
CA ASP A 99 -21.01 -6.82 6.95
C ASP A 99 -21.52 -6.74 5.49
N SER A 100 -21.38 -7.82 4.72
CA SER A 100 -21.79 -7.81 3.30
C SER A 100 -23.29 -7.55 3.13
N SER A 101 -24.13 -7.94 4.11
CA SER A 101 -25.58 -7.66 4.08
C SER A 101 -25.92 -6.18 4.24
N GLU A 102 -24.99 -5.37 4.74
CA GLU A 102 -25.17 -3.92 4.92
C GLU A 102 -24.81 -3.12 3.68
N LEU A 103 -24.07 -3.70 2.72
CA LEU A 103 -23.58 -2.96 1.56
C LEU A 103 -24.71 -2.26 0.79
N ASP A 104 -25.85 -2.91 0.60
CA ASP A 104 -26.97 -2.35 -0.17
C ASP A 104 -27.68 -1.20 0.55
N ALA A 105 -27.43 -1.02 1.84
CA ALA A 105 -27.98 0.10 2.61
C ALA A 105 -27.31 1.44 2.27
N PHE A 106 -26.07 1.42 1.75
CA PHE A 106 -25.34 2.64 1.42
C PHE A 106 -25.84 3.24 0.10
N THR A 107 -26.60 4.32 0.20
CA THR A 107 -27.12 5.11 -0.93
C THR A 107 -27.09 6.58 -0.58
N GLY A 108 -27.07 7.45 -1.59
CA GLY A 108 -27.05 8.90 -1.36
C GLY A 108 -25.79 9.35 -0.63
N GLU A 109 -25.92 10.20 0.37
CA GLU A 109 -24.78 10.72 1.14
C GLU A 109 -24.47 9.80 2.33
N VAL A 110 -23.18 9.46 2.50
CA VAL A 110 -22.71 8.58 3.59
C VAL A 110 -21.58 9.25 4.36
N THR A 111 -21.54 9.02 5.67
CA THR A 111 -20.47 9.52 6.54
C THR A 111 -19.79 8.36 7.25
N ILE A 112 -18.50 8.13 6.98
CA ILE A 112 -17.66 7.20 7.74
C ILE A 112 -17.16 7.95 8.98
N VAL A 113 -17.46 7.45 10.18
CA VAL A 113 -16.99 8.00 11.44
C VAL A 113 -15.91 7.08 12.00
N LEU A 114 -14.66 7.52 11.88
CA LEU A 114 -13.49 6.66 12.08
C LEU A 114 -13.27 6.32 13.56
N ASP A 115 -13.52 7.27 14.46
CA ASP A 115 -13.36 7.07 15.91
C ASP A 115 -14.38 6.07 16.50
N ARG A 116 -15.52 5.90 15.82
CA ARG A 116 -16.58 4.96 16.21
C ARG A 116 -16.55 3.67 15.41
N GLU A 117 -15.64 3.59 14.42
CA GLU A 117 -15.59 2.53 13.42
C GLU A 117 -16.99 2.23 12.82
N SER A 118 -17.71 3.27 12.41
CA SER A 118 -19.10 3.14 11.92
C SER A 118 -19.38 3.99 10.69
N VAL A 119 -20.44 3.65 9.96
CA VAL A 119 -21.01 4.47 8.89
C VAL A 119 -22.35 5.02 9.34
N VAL A 120 -22.56 6.32 9.19
CA VAL A 120 -23.82 6.98 9.48
C VAL A 120 -24.53 7.34 8.18
N LEU A 121 -25.79 6.90 8.06
CA LEU A 121 -26.73 7.30 7.02
C LEU A 121 -27.58 8.46 7.56
N GLY A 122 -27.31 9.69 7.11
CA GLY A 122 -27.98 10.92 7.58
C GLY A 122 -27.02 11.97 8.16
N GLU A 123 -27.56 13.04 8.77
CA GLU A 123 -26.73 14.06 9.44
C GLU A 123 -26.10 13.50 10.72
N ALA A 124 -24.77 13.51 10.77
CA ALA A 124 -23.98 13.08 11.92
C ALA A 124 -23.39 14.30 12.65
N GLU A 125 -23.56 14.37 13.97
CA GLU A 125 -22.79 15.31 14.80
C GLU A 125 -21.37 14.77 15.04
N PRO A 126 -20.33 15.61 14.94
CA PRO A 126 -18.97 15.20 15.26
C PRO A 126 -18.79 14.96 16.76
N ALA A 127 -18.27 13.79 17.14
CA ALA A 127 -17.98 13.45 18.53
C ALA A 127 -16.77 14.22 19.10
N ALA A 128 -16.58 14.20 20.42
CA ALA A 128 -15.41 14.78 21.10
C ALA A 128 -14.11 13.98 20.81
N PRO A 129 -12.91 14.61 20.83
CA PRO A 129 -11.65 13.95 20.47
C PRO A 129 -11.28 12.83 21.45
N ALA A 130 -10.74 11.72 20.93
CA ALA A 130 -10.09 10.69 21.72
C ALA A 130 -8.65 11.09 22.04
N ALA A 131 -8.16 10.72 23.24
CA ALA A 131 -6.80 11.01 23.67
C ALA A 131 -5.78 10.13 22.93
N GLU A 132 -4.75 10.75 22.34
CA GLU A 132 -3.64 10.04 21.71
C GLU A 132 -2.70 9.40 22.76
N SER A 133 -2.20 8.20 22.44
CA SER A 133 -1.19 7.49 23.21
C SER A 133 0.17 8.22 23.18
N ALA A 134 0.96 8.06 24.24
CA ALA A 134 2.31 8.59 24.36
C ALA A 134 3.18 8.15 23.16
N ALA A 135 3.83 9.13 22.52
CA ALA A 135 4.46 8.99 21.21
C ALA A 135 5.95 8.65 21.28
N VAL A 136 6.46 7.87 20.31
CA VAL A 136 7.89 7.85 19.98
C VAL A 136 8.33 9.23 19.50
N ALA A 137 9.48 9.69 20.00
CA ALA A 137 10.11 10.89 19.50
C ALA A 137 10.66 10.63 18.09
N PHE A 138 10.43 11.54 17.15
CA PHE A 138 10.97 11.46 15.79
C PHE A 138 12.50 11.24 15.76
N ASP A 139 13.20 11.68 16.80
CA ASP A 139 14.65 11.55 16.98
C ASP A 139 15.13 10.12 17.23
N ASP A 140 14.24 9.20 17.62
CA ASP A 140 14.56 7.79 17.82
C ASP A 140 14.74 7.03 16.50
N ILE A 141 14.37 7.62 15.36
CA ILE A 141 14.45 7.00 14.04
C ILE A 141 15.71 7.51 13.32
N GLU A 142 16.53 6.57 12.84
CA GLU A 142 17.77 6.89 12.11
C GLU A 142 17.45 7.33 10.69
N SER A 143 16.67 6.50 9.98
CA SER A 143 16.36 6.65 8.55
C SER A 143 14.97 6.10 8.25
N ILE A 144 14.28 6.77 7.33
CA ILE A 144 12.94 6.45 6.88
C ILE A 144 12.96 6.22 5.37
N CYS A 145 12.49 5.04 4.97
CA CYS A 145 12.13 4.73 3.60
C CYS A 145 10.62 4.91 3.42
N VAL A 146 10.20 5.89 2.61
CA VAL A 146 8.78 6.22 2.44
C VAL A 146 8.17 5.37 1.33
N VAL A 147 7.17 4.56 1.67
CA VAL A 147 6.38 3.79 0.70
C VAL A 147 5.40 4.71 0.00
N ILE A 148 5.55 4.83 -1.31
CA ILE A 148 4.79 5.72 -2.18
C ILE A 148 3.94 4.95 -3.19
N ALA A 149 2.95 5.64 -3.74
CA ALA A 149 2.15 5.18 -4.87
C ALA A 149 2.50 5.90 -6.18
N ASP A 150 2.94 7.16 -6.12
CA ASP A 150 3.40 7.93 -7.28
C ASP A 150 4.25 9.16 -6.86
N ALA A 151 4.58 10.03 -7.81
CA ALA A 151 5.36 11.25 -7.60
C ALA A 151 4.68 12.29 -6.67
N THR A 152 3.35 12.26 -6.51
CA THR A 152 2.64 13.18 -5.60
C THR A 152 3.00 12.89 -4.14
N ASP A 153 3.26 11.63 -3.81
CA ASP A 153 3.69 11.22 -2.48
C ASP A 153 5.11 11.72 -2.16
N VAL A 154 6.01 11.74 -3.15
CA VAL A 154 7.35 12.34 -3.03
C VAL A 154 7.25 13.84 -2.73
N ARG A 155 6.49 14.58 -3.55
CA ARG A 155 6.30 16.03 -3.36
C ARG A 155 5.68 16.36 -2.00
N SER A 156 4.64 15.64 -1.60
CA SER A 156 3.95 15.89 -0.33
C SER A 156 4.82 15.55 0.89
N THR A 157 5.67 14.52 0.78
CA THR A 157 6.68 14.19 1.80
C THR A 157 7.74 15.28 1.90
N ASN A 158 8.26 15.74 0.76
CA ASN A 158 9.30 16.78 0.71
C ASN A 158 8.81 18.15 1.23
N ALA A 159 7.49 18.36 1.29
CA ALA A 159 6.89 19.54 1.92
C ALA A 159 6.85 19.49 3.46
N LEU A 160 7.21 18.38 4.10
CA LEU A 160 7.19 18.21 5.56
C LEU A 160 8.44 18.83 6.22
N VAL A 161 8.48 20.15 6.37
CA VAL A 161 9.58 20.85 7.05
C VAL A 161 9.31 20.96 8.57
N PRO A 162 10.30 20.72 9.45
CA PRO A 162 11.71 20.34 9.21
C PRO A 162 11.97 18.81 9.13
N ARG A 163 10.93 17.97 9.03
CA ARG A 163 11.03 16.52 9.32
C ARG A 163 11.42 15.63 8.14
N VAL A 164 11.50 16.19 6.95
CA VAL A 164 11.99 15.49 5.74
C VAL A 164 13.44 15.00 5.89
N GLU A 165 14.23 15.55 6.81
CA GLU A 165 15.67 15.21 6.97
C GLU A 165 15.94 13.74 7.30
N ARG A 166 14.98 13.01 7.88
CA ARG A 166 15.11 11.56 8.15
C ARG A 166 14.74 10.68 6.96
N VAL A 167 14.15 11.25 5.91
CA VAL A 167 13.77 10.53 4.69
C VAL A 167 14.97 10.49 3.75
N ASP A 168 15.60 9.33 3.63
CA ASP A 168 16.73 9.09 2.72
C ASP A 168 16.34 8.31 1.46
N SER A 169 15.16 7.70 1.46
CA SER A 169 14.72 6.84 0.38
C SER A 169 13.21 6.81 0.22
N TYR A 170 12.79 6.59 -1.02
CA TYR A 170 11.41 6.32 -1.39
C TYR A 170 11.32 4.93 -1.99
N PHE A 171 10.18 4.29 -1.78
CA PHE A 171 9.91 2.94 -2.24
C PHE A 171 8.62 2.90 -3.05
N ILE A 172 8.73 2.50 -4.31
CA ILE A 172 7.61 2.31 -5.23
C ILE A 172 7.56 0.85 -5.66
N ARG A 173 6.36 0.34 -5.92
CA ARG A 173 6.17 -1.01 -6.45
C ARG A 173 5.89 -0.94 -7.93
N GLU A 174 6.53 -1.80 -8.72
CA GLU A 174 6.35 -1.81 -10.18
C GLU A 174 4.87 -1.88 -10.57
N GLU A 175 4.07 -2.73 -9.92
CA GLU A 175 2.63 -2.83 -10.22
C GLU A 175 1.87 -1.51 -10.00
N PHE A 176 2.29 -0.66 -9.06
CA PHE A 176 1.68 0.65 -8.85
C PHE A 176 2.06 1.64 -9.94
N VAL A 177 3.30 1.57 -10.44
CA VAL A 177 3.70 2.32 -11.64
C VAL A 177 2.87 1.85 -12.84
N CYS A 178 2.64 0.55 -12.99
CA CYS A 178 1.81 0.02 -14.06
C CYS A 178 0.38 0.57 -14.00
N PHE A 179 -0.26 0.52 -12.83
CA PHE A 179 -1.63 0.99 -12.67
C PHE A 179 -1.73 2.49 -12.94
N ALA A 180 -0.81 3.29 -12.42
CA ALA A 180 -0.77 4.72 -12.67
C ALA A 180 -0.57 5.08 -14.16
N ALA A 181 0.22 4.27 -14.88
CA ALA A 181 0.50 4.46 -16.30
C ALA A 181 -0.52 3.76 -17.24
N GLY A 182 -1.55 3.09 -16.69
CA GLY A 182 -2.51 2.31 -17.49
C GLY A 182 -1.87 1.14 -18.24
N LEU A 183 -0.79 0.56 -17.70
CA LEU A 183 -0.08 -0.56 -18.29
C LEU A 183 -0.62 -1.90 -17.78
N SER A 184 -0.73 -2.87 -18.68
CA SER A 184 -0.95 -4.27 -18.34
C SER A 184 0.37 -5.05 -18.50
N PRO A 185 1.02 -5.48 -17.39
CA PRO A 185 2.32 -6.13 -17.46
C PRO A 185 2.27 -7.43 -18.26
N ILE A 186 1.27 -8.28 -18.01
CA ILE A 186 1.18 -9.59 -18.67
C ILE A 186 0.90 -9.43 -20.18
N ASP A 187 -0.02 -8.53 -20.56
CA ASP A 187 -0.30 -8.28 -21.97
C ASP A 187 0.94 -7.77 -22.70
N SER A 188 1.64 -6.81 -22.11
CA SER A 188 2.84 -6.20 -22.70
C SER A 188 3.99 -7.20 -22.82
N LEU A 189 4.28 -7.93 -21.75
CA LEU A 189 5.42 -8.85 -21.69
C LEU A 189 5.22 -10.07 -22.58
N ARG A 190 3.98 -10.56 -22.74
CA ARG A 190 3.70 -11.74 -23.59
C ARG A 190 3.38 -11.41 -25.05
N ALA A 191 3.15 -10.14 -25.38
CA ALA A 191 2.96 -9.71 -26.77
C ALA A 191 4.26 -9.81 -27.60
N GLY A 192 5.41 -9.84 -26.94
CA GLY A 192 6.73 -10.07 -27.56
C GLY A 192 7.79 -9.09 -27.05
N VAL A 193 9.04 -9.31 -27.47
CA VAL A 193 10.21 -8.54 -27.00
C VAL A 193 10.03 -7.04 -27.18
N ARG A 194 9.52 -6.58 -28.33
CA ARG A 194 9.38 -5.14 -28.61
C ARG A 194 8.36 -4.47 -27.68
N GLU A 195 7.26 -5.15 -27.39
CA GLU A 195 6.22 -4.68 -26.47
C GLU A 195 6.71 -4.72 -25.02
N ALA A 196 7.52 -5.72 -24.64
CA ALA A 196 8.21 -5.77 -23.36
C ALA A 196 9.21 -4.60 -23.19
N GLU A 197 10.01 -4.30 -24.21
CA GLU A 197 10.94 -3.15 -24.18
C GLU A 197 10.20 -1.82 -24.04
N ARG A 198 9.05 -1.66 -24.72
CA ARG A 198 8.19 -0.48 -24.58
C ARG A 198 7.61 -0.35 -23.17
N TYR A 199 7.18 -1.46 -22.59
CA TYR A 199 6.74 -1.50 -21.19
C TYR A 199 7.86 -1.05 -20.25
N GLY A 200 9.08 -1.60 -20.41
CA GLY A 200 10.24 -1.19 -19.64
C GLY A 200 10.57 0.30 -19.74
N ALA A 201 10.52 0.85 -20.95
CA ALA A 201 10.75 2.28 -21.18
C ALA A 201 9.63 3.17 -20.58
N ALA A 202 8.37 2.73 -20.60
CA ALA A 202 7.27 3.44 -19.97
C ALA A 202 7.42 3.48 -18.45
N ILE A 203 7.75 2.35 -17.82
CA ILE A 203 8.09 2.29 -16.38
C ILE A 203 9.26 3.22 -16.07
N ALA A 204 10.33 3.19 -16.87
CA ALA A 204 11.49 4.05 -16.67
C ALA A 204 11.15 5.55 -16.71
N SER A 205 10.28 5.96 -17.63
CA SER A 205 9.82 7.35 -17.74
C SER A 205 9.16 7.84 -16.44
N GLU A 206 8.27 7.04 -15.86
CA GLU A 206 7.63 7.36 -14.57
C GLU A 206 8.64 7.41 -13.42
N LEU A 207 9.56 6.45 -13.37
CA LEU A 207 10.63 6.42 -12.35
C LEU A 207 11.54 7.65 -12.45
N CYS A 208 11.95 8.03 -13.67
CA CYS A 208 12.77 9.24 -13.89
C CYS A 208 12.05 10.49 -13.38
N SER A 209 10.75 10.64 -13.68
CA SER A 209 9.96 11.75 -13.16
C SER A 209 9.89 11.77 -11.64
N MET A 210 9.87 10.61 -10.98
CA MET A 210 9.93 10.54 -9.51
C MET A 210 11.32 10.89 -8.97
N VAL A 211 12.39 10.49 -9.67
CA VAL A 211 13.78 10.82 -9.29
C VAL A 211 14.03 12.32 -9.38
N ASP A 212 13.44 13.02 -10.37
CA ASP A 212 13.56 14.47 -10.53
C ASP A 212 12.95 15.26 -9.34
N GLU A 213 12.00 14.67 -8.61
CA GLU A 213 11.33 15.28 -7.45
C GLU A 213 12.11 15.08 -6.14
N LEU A 214 13.17 14.26 -6.15
CA LEU A 214 13.95 13.91 -4.97
C LEU A 214 14.91 15.03 -4.55
N LEU A 215 14.93 15.35 -3.26
CA LEU A 215 15.91 16.26 -2.65
C LEU A 215 17.31 15.63 -2.61
N PRO A 216 18.38 16.44 -2.47
CA PRO A 216 19.74 15.94 -2.30
C PRO A 216 19.85 14.91 -1.16
N GLY A 217 20.56 13.80 -1.40
CA GLY A 217 20.70 12.70 -0.45
C GLY A 217 19.54 11.70 -0.46
N GLN A 218 18.44 11.98 -1.17
CA GLN A 218 17.34 11.05 -1.35
C GLN A 218 17.54 10.18 -2.60
N ARG A 219 17.06 8.93 -2.53
CA ARG A 219 17.00 7.98 -3.64
C ARG A 219 15.62 7.33 -3.78
N LEU A 220 15.39 6.67 -4.90
CA LEU A 220 14.23 5.84 -5.20
C LEU A 220 14.63 4.37 -5.27
N VAL A 221 13.79 3.51 -4.71
CA VAL A 221 13.89 2.05 -4.80
C VAL A 221 12.62 1.54 -5.47
N MET A 222 12.75 0.86 -6.60
CA MET A 222 11.63 0.14 -7.20
C MET A 222 11.67 -1.33 -6.79
N ARG A 223 10.60 -1.83 -6.16
CA ARG A 223 10.36 -3.27 -6.10
C ARG A 223 10.02 -3.76 -7.49
N LEU A 224 10.72 -4.79 -7.95
CA LEU A 224 10.36 -5.48 -9.20
C LEU A 224 8.94 -6.07 -9.08
N LEU A 225 8.35 -6.41 -10.23
CA LEU A 225 6.97 -6.86 -10.33
C LEU A 225 6.66 -8.04 -9.42
N ASP A 226 5.64 -7.86 -8.59
CA ASP A 226 5.05 -8.90 -7.78
C ASP A 226 3.52 -8.80 -7.88
N LEU A 227 3.04 -9.40 -8.97
CA LEU A 227 1.64 -9.44 -9.36
C LEU A 227 1.14 -10.88 -9.23
N ARG A 228 0.19 -11.10 -8.32
CA ARG A 228 -0.45 -12.41 -8.12
C ARG A 228 -1.44 -12.71 -9.25
N SER A 229 -1.73 -13.98 -9.48
CA SER A 229 -2.64 -14.42 -10.56
C SER A 229 -4.07 -13.88 -10.42
N ASP A 230 -4.58 -13.74 -9.20
CA ASP A 230 -5.89 -13.13 -8.92
C ASP A 230 -5.92 -11.65 -9.31
N ASP A 231 -4.90 -10.88 -8.93
CA ASP A 231 -4.77 -9.47 -9.29
C ASP A 231 -4.54 -9.31 -10.81
N ALA A 232 -3.68 -10.15 -11.39
CA ALA A 232 -3.39 -10.17 -12.82
C ALA A 232 -4.63 -10.44 -13.68
N ALA A 233 -5.48 -11.39 -13.28
CA ALA A 233 -6.68 -11.76 -14.02
C ALA A 233 -7.71 -10.62 -14.11
N GLN A 234 -7.64 -9.63 -13.21
CA GLN A 234 -8.55 -8.48 -13.19
C GLN A 234 -8.14 -7.38 -14.18
N ILE A 235 -6.86 -7.34 -14.57
CA ILE A 235 -6.30 -6.25 -15.42
C ILE A 235 -5.78 -6.73 -16.78
N THR A 236 -5.58 -8.05 -16.93
CA THR A 236 -5.09 -8.64 -18.18
C THR A 236 -6.26 -8.85 -19.14
N THR A 237 -6.13 -8.38 -20.38
CA THR A 237 -7.23 -8.43 -21.36
C THR A 237 -6.99 -9.43 -22.48
N ASP A 238 -5.78 -9.45 -23.04
CA ASP A 238 -5.49 -10.18 -24.28
C ASP A 238 -4.78 -11.52 -24.02
N MET A 239 -4.21 -11.69 -22.83
CA MET A 239 -3.42 -12.85 -22.45
C MET A 239 -4.13 -13.74 -21.41
N HIS A 240 -3.87 -15.05 -21.49
CA HIS A 240 -4.37 -15.99 -20.50
C HIS A 240 -3.60 -15.86 -19.18
N VAL A 241 -4.33 -15.67 -18.08
CA VAL A 241 -3.83 -15.78 -16.72
C VAL A 241 -4.33 -17.10 -16.12
N VAL A 242 -3.40 -17.86 -15.54
CA VAL A 242 -3.72 -19.15 -14.90
C VAL A 242 -4.47 -18.86 -13.61
N ASP A 243 -5.60 -19.54 -13.41
CA ASP A 243 -6.33 -19.52 -12.14
C ASP A 243 -5.65 -20.47 -11.15
N GLU A 244 -4.93 -19.90 -10.18
CA GLU A 244 -4.23 -20.66 -9.16
C GLU A 244 -5.12 -20.91 -7.94
N PRO A 245 -5.13 -22.13 -7.37
CA PRO A 245 -5.95 -22.43 -6.20
C PRO A 245 -5.55 -21.61 -4.96
N ASN A 246 -4.30 -21.14 -4.91
CA ASN A 246 -3.81 -20.24 -3.89
C ASN A 246 -2.78 -19.27 -4.48
N PRO A 247 -3.22 -18.09 -4.96
CA PRO A 247 -2.35 -17.08 -5.56
C PRO A 247 -1.25 -16.58 -4.61
N GLU A 248 -1.51 -16.52 -3.30
CA GLU A 248 -0.53 -16.09 -2.27
C GLU A 248 0.62 -17.11 -2.08
N LEU A 249 0.43 -18.37 -2.49
CA LEU A 249 1.47 -19.39 -2.50
C LEU A 249 1.93 -19.75 -3.92
N GLY A 250 1.53 -18.94 -4.90
CA GLY A 250 1.57 -19.27 -6.32
C GLY A 250 2.80 -18.76 -7.06
N LEU A 251 2.59 -18.53 -8.37
CA LEU A 251 3.57 -18.03 -9.32
C LEU A 251 3.54 -16.50 -9.40
N HIS A 252 4.17 -15.84 -8.42
CA HIS A 252 4.34 -14.39 -8.39
C HIS A 252 5.75 -14.01 -7.87
N GLY A 253 6.05 -12.70 -7.84
CA GLY A 253 7.34 -12.13 -7.48
C GLY A 253 8.53 -12.84 -8.14
N ALA A 254 9.60 -13.12 -7.38
CA ALA A 254 10.83 -13.76 -7.88
C ALA A 254 10.59 -14.99 -8.77
N ARG A 255 9.62 -15.84 -8.43
CA ARG A 255 9.31 -17.06 -9.20
C ARG A 255 8.76 -16.74 -10.57
N TRP A 256 7.84 -15.78 -10.63
CA TRP A 256 7.25 -15.33 -11.89
C TRP A 256 8.28 -14.61 -12.75
N LEU A 257 9.07 -13.70 -12.14
CA LEU A 257 10.16 -12.97 -12.81
C LEU A 257 11.19 -13.92 -13.46
N LEU A 258 11.53 -15.03 -12.80
CA LEU A 258 12.41 -16.06 -13.35
C LEU A 258 11.77 -16.88 -14.48
N SER A 259 10.45 -16.92 -14.55
CA SER A 259 9.69 -17.75 -15.49
C SER A 259 9.22 -16.99 -16.73
N GLU A 260 9.04 -15.67 -16.64
CA GLU A 260 8.53 -14.84 -17.74
C GLU A 260 9.67 -14.49 -18.71
N PRO A 261 9.66 -15.02 -19.95
CA PRO A 261 10.81 -14.92 -20.86
C PRO A 261 11.24 -13.50 -21.22
N HIS A 262 10.29 -12.56 -21.31
CA HIS A 262 10.56 -11.20 -21.80
C HIS A 262 10.74 -10.17 -20.68
N TYR A 263 10.66 -10.56 -19.40
CA TYR A 263 10.87 -9.61 -18.30
C TYR A 263 12.30 -9.05 -18.30
N ALA A 264 13.30 -9.88 -18.64
CA ALA A 264 14.69 -9.43 -18.77
C ALA A 264 14.84 -8.37 -19.88
N ASP A 265 14.07 -8.47 -20.97
CA ASP A 265 14.09 -7.49 -22.06
C ASP A 265 13.49 -6.16 -21.62
N ALA A 266 12.34 -6.20 -20.93
CA ALA A 266 11.75 -5.02 -20.31
C ALA A 266 12.70 -4.34 -19.32
N PHE A 267 13.32 -5.12 -18.42
CA PHE A 267 14.23 -4.59 -17.41
C PHE A 267 15.50 -3.98 -18.04
N ARG A 268 16.02 -4.57 -19.12
CA ARG A 268 17.15 -4.01 -19.87
C ARG A 268 16.80 -2.69 -20.56
N ALA A 269 15.61 -2.61 -21.17
CA ALA A 269 15.11 -1.38 -21.77
C ALA A 269 14.91 -0.28 -20.71
N LEU A 270 14.34 -0.64 -19.55
CA LEU A 270 14.19 0.25 -18.40
C LEU A 270 15.53 0.83 -17.98
N ARG A 271 16.53 -0.03 -17.74
CA ARG A 271 17.87 0.41 -17.30
C ARG A 271 18.57 1.29 -18.33
N THR A 272 18.47 0.94 -19.61
CA THR A 272 19.04 1.75 -20.70
C THR A 272 18.43 3.15 -20.69
N TYR A 273 17.10 3.24 -20.62
CA TYR A 273 16.40 4.52 -20.56
C TYR A 273 16.81 5.35 -19.34
N VAL A 274 16.87 4.74 -18.15
CA VAL A 274 17.29 5.41 -16.91
C VAL A 274 18.69 5.99 -17.04
N LEU A 275 19.65 5.21 -17.57
CA LEU A 275 21.02 5.67 -17.77
C LEU A 275 21.11 6.82 -18.78
N GLU A 276 20.36 6.75 -19.87
CA GLU A 276 20.31 7.81 -20.89
C GLU A 276 19.66 9.09 -20.37
N HIS A 277 18.63 8.98 -19.53
CA HIS A 277 17.84 10.12 -19.06
C HIS A 277 18.46 10.80 -17.83
N LEU A 278 18.86 10.01 -16.82
CA LEU A 278 19.37 10.54 -15.55
C LEU A 278 20.90 10.72 -15.55
N GLY A 279 21.62 10.07 -16.47
CA GLY A 279 23.07 10.18 -16.54
C GLY A 279 23.76 9.85 -15.21
N THR A 280 24.41 10.83 -14.60
CA THR A 280 25.10 10.68 -13.30
C THR A 280 24.14 10.48 -12.12
N ASP A 281 22.87 10.87 -12.25
CA ASP A 281 21.86 10.68 -11.22
C ASP A 281 21.21 9.29 -11.28
N ALA A 282 21.60 8.43 -12.22
CA ALA A 282 21.07 7.07 -12.34
C ALA A 282 21.30 6.22 -11.07
N ASP A 283 22.36 6.48 -10.31
CA ASP A 283 22.65 5.80 -9.05
C ASP A 283 21.66 6.14 -7.92
N ARG A 284 20.81 7.15 -8.12
CA ARG A 284 19.69 7.48 -7.22
C ARG A 284 18.48 6.58 -7.44
N LEU A 285 18.50 5.69 -8.43
CA LEU A 285 17.48 4.66 -8.62
C LEU A 285 18.10 3.28 -8.37
N SER A 286 17.46 2.50 -7.50
CA SER A 286 17.86 1.12 -7.20
C SER A 286 16.66 0.19 -7.30
N PHE A 287 16.93 -1.12 -7.34
CA PHE A 287 15.90 -2.14 -7.54
C PHE A 287 15.93 -3.15 -6.39
N ALA A 288 14.79 -3.77 -6.10
CA ALA A 288 14.70 -4.81 -5.08
C ALA A 288 13.81 -5.98 -5.54
N ILE A 289 14.26 -7.21 -5.29
CA ILE A 289 13.54 -8.43 -5.66
C ILE A 289 12.44 -8.74 -4.64
N PRO A 290 11.17 -8.88 -5.05
CA PRO A 290 10.07 -9.36 -4.20
C PRO A 290 10.05 -10.89 -4.06
N PHE A 291 9.42 -11.39 -2.99
CA PHE A 291 8.97 -12.77 -2.81
C PHE A 291 10.01 -13.87 -3.12
N ILE A 292 11.25 -13.61 -2.73
CA ILE A 292 12.38 -14.53 -2.89
C ILE A 292 12.58 -15.39 -1.64
N ASN A 293 13.02 -16.63 -1.81
CA ASN A 293 13.15 -17.59 -0.72
C ASN A 293 14.59 -17.89 -0.32
N ASP A 294 15.51 -17.91 -1.29
CA ASP A 294 16.86 -18.37 -1.04
C ASP A 294 17.91 -17.76 -1.98
N ARG A 295 19.17 -17.97 -1.60
CA ARG A 295 20.35 -17.49 -2.32
C ARG A 295 20.39 -17.95 -3.79
N ASP A 296 19.88 -19.14 -4.10
CA ASP A 296 19.93 -19.67 -5.45
C ASP A 296 18.95 -18.92 -6.36
N GLU A 297 17.74 -18.60 -5.88
CA GLU A 297 16.82 -17.68 -6.55
C GLU A 297 17.47 -16.31 -6.77
N PHE A 298 18.20 -15.79 -5.77
CA PHE A 298 18.86 -14.48 -5.85
C PHE A 298 19.91 -14.43 -6.96
N VAL A 299 20.83 -15.39 -6.94
CA VAL A 299 21.90 -15.49 -7.94
C VAL A 299 21.33 -15.73 -9.34
N ARG A 300 20.28 -16.55 -9.46
CA ARG A 300 19.60 -16.78 -10.74
C ARG A 300 18.95 -15.53 -11.28
N LEU A 301 18.25 -14.75 -10.44
CA LEU A 301 17.62 -13.50 -10.84
C LEU A 301 18.65 -12.46 -11.27
N ARG A 302 19.74 -12.28 -10.50
CA ARG A 302 20.84 -11.39 -10.90
C ARG A 302 21.35 -11.71 -12.30
N ARG A 303 21.57 -12.99 -12.59
CA ARG A 303 22.02 -13.45 -13.91
C ARG A 303 20.96 -13.20 -14.98
N CYS A 304 19.70 -13.50 -14.69
CA CYS A 304 18.59 -13.31 -15.62
C CYS A 304 18.41 -11.82 -16.01
N LEU A 305 18.61 -10.92 -15.06
CA LEU A 305 18.53 -9.46 -15.24
C LEU A 305 19.84 -8.84 -15.75
N GLU A 306 20.85 -9.66 -16.07
CA GLU A 306 22.16 -9.24 -16.58
C GLU A 306 22.86 -8.22 -15.67
N LEU A 307 22.72 -8.38 -14.35
CA LEU A 307 23.31 -7.50 -13.34
C LEU A 307 24.71 -7.99 -12.96
N GLY A 308 25.71 -7.11 -13.12
CA GLY A 308 27.08 -7.35 -12.65
C GLY A 308 27.15 -7.33 -11.11
N GLU A 309 28.20 -7.90 -10.52
CA GLU A 309 28.34 -8.01 -9.05
C GLU A 309 28.22 -6.66 -8.32
N GLU A 310 28.78 -5.60 -8.90
CA GLU A 310 28.77 -4.24 -8.35
C GLU A 310 27.42 -3.51 -8.48
N THR A 311 26.46 -4.03 -9.27
CA THR A 311 25.16 -3.35 -9.40
C THR A 311 24.32 -3.58 -8.15
N PRO A 312 23.89 -2.50 -7.44
CA PRO A 312 23.08 -2.62 -6.25
C PRO A 312 21.76 -3.34 -6.55
N LEU A 313 21.42 -4.33 -5.73
CA LEU A 313 20.14 -5.02 -5.78
C LEU A 313 19.72 -5.36 -4.36
N GLY A 314 18.55 -4.84 -3.97
CA GLY A 314 17.93 -5.14 -2.69
C GLY A 314 17.12 -6.43 -2.74
N VAL A 315 16.76 -6.92 -1.56
CA VAL A 315 15.96 -8.14 -1.38
C VAL A 315 14.82 -7.88 -0.41
N PHE A 316 13.61 -8.26 -0.78
CA PHE A 316 12.47 -8.30 0.14
C PHE A 316 12.47 -9.61 0.94
N VAL A 317 12.56 -9.48 2.26
CA VAL A 317 12.46 -10.58 3.23
C VAL A 317 11.00 -10.71 3.65
N GLU A 318 10.26 -11.55 2.94
CA GLU A 318 8.79 -11.68 3.04
C GLU A 318 8.33 -13.08 3.43
N THR A 319 9.20 -14.09 3.37
CA THR A 319 8.85 -15.49 3.68
C THR A 319 9.71 -16.03 4.83
N PRO A 320 9.26 -17.10 5.53
CA PRO A 320 10.10 -17.80 6.50
C PRO A 320 11.44 -18.28 5.92
N ALA A 321 11.43 -18.77 4.68
CA ALA A 321 12.65 -19.16 3.98
C ALA A 321 13.57 -17.95 3.78
N ALA A 322 13.05 -16.80 3.34
CA ALA A 322 13.82 -15.58 3.17
C ALA A 322 14.49 -15.10 4.46
N VAL A 323 13.81 -15.22 5.60
CA VAL A 323 14.39 -14.87 6.92
C VAL A 323 15.59 -15.73 7.26
N HIS A 324 15.51 -17.03 6.99
CA HIS A 324 16.62 -17.95 7.22
C HIS A 324 17.74 -17.77 6.21
N SER A 325 17.42 -17.32 4.99
CA SER A 325 18.38 -17.01 3.93
C SER A 325 18.95 -15.59 4.00
N ALA A 326 18.56 -14.76 4.98
CA ALA A 326 18.95 -13.35 5.04
C ALA A 326 20.47 -13.13 4.99
N ALA A 327 21.23 -13.90 5.77
CA ALA A 327 22.69 -13.83 5.77
C ALA A 327 23.30 -14.31 4.44
N ASP A 328 22.68 -15.32 3.81
CA ASP A 328 23.13 -15.84 2.52
C ASP A 328 22.87 -14.86 1.38
N PHE A 329 21.78 -14.06 1.44
CA PHE A 329 21.54 -12.95 0.53
C PHE A 329 22.64 -11.90 0.65
N CYS A 330 22.97 -11.48 1.87
CA CYS A 330 24.06 -10.52 2.11
C CYS A 330 25.39 -11.06 1.58
N ALA A 331 25.74 -12.31 1.89
CA ALA A 331 26.97 -12.96 1.41
C ALA A 331 27.02 -13.12 -0.12
N ALA A 332 25.86 -13.14 -0.79
CA ALA A 332 25.76 -13.19 -2.25
C ALA A 332 25.78 -11.80 -2.92
N GLY A 333 25.89 -10.72 -2.16
CA GLY A 333 25.95 -9.35 -2.69
C GLY A 333 24.60 -8.63 -2.74
N ALA A 334 23.64 -8.98 -1.88
CA ALA A 334 22.48 -8.13 -1.65
C ALA A 334 22.93 -6.81 -1.00
N GLY A 335 22.62 -5.69 -1.65
CA GLY A 335 23.04 -4.36 -1.18
C GLY A 335 22.17 -3.82 -0.05
N GLU A 336 20.96 -4.35 0.12
CA GLU A 336 19.99 -3.90 1.11
C GLU A 336 18.90 -4.94 1.34
N LEU A 337 18.38 -5.03 2.57
CA LEU A 337 17.25 -5.87 2.91
C LEU A 337 16.01 -5.03 3.27
N PHE A 338 14.87 -5.39 2.70
CA PHE A 338 13.57 -4.79 2.99
C PHE A 338 12.67 -5.83 3.63
N VAL A 339 12.32 -5.68 4.90
CA VAL A 339 11.48 -6.65 5.58
C VAL A 339 10.01 -6.28 5.36
N GLY A 340 9.40 -6.97 4.39
CA GLY A 340 8.00 -6.85 4.03
C GLY A 340 7.11 -7.51 5.08
N THR A 341 6.82 -6.79 6.16
CA THR A 341 6.14 -7.36 7.34
C THR A 341 4.75 -7.90 7.01
N LYS A 342 4.08 -7.35 5.99
CA LYS A 342 2.70 -7.74 5.64
C LYS A 342 2.60 -9.21 5.24
N ASP A 343 3.47 -9.63 4.34
CA ASP A 343 3.55 -11.00 3.82
C ASP A 343 4.26 -11.91 4.82
N LEU A 344 5.30 -11.39 5.49
CA LEU A 344 6.01 -12.12 6.53
C LEU A 344 5.07 -12.62 7.62
N ILE A 345 4.20 -11.76 8.16
CA ILE A 345 3.22 -12.15 9.18
C ILE A 345 2.27 -13.21 8.65
N GLN A 346 1.76 -13.04 7.43
CA GLN A 346 0.83 -13.97 6.82
C GLN A 346 1.42 -15.38 6.74
N PHE A 347 2.65 -15.52 6.24
CA PHE A 347 3.29 -16.82 6.08
C PHE A 347 3.81 -17.40 7.38
N TYR A 348 4.30 -16.58 8.31
CA TYR A 348 4.72 -17.08 9.63
C TYR A 348 3.56 -17.58 10.48
N LEU A 349 2.39 -16.93 10.39
CA LEU A 349 1.22 -17.28 11.19
C LEU A 349 0.21 -18.15 10.42
N ALA A 350 0.50 -18.45 9.16
CA ALA A 350 -0.41 -19.14 8.24
C ALA A 350 -1.82 -18.52 8.23
N ALA A 351 -1.88 -17.19 8.23
CA ALA A 351 -3.12 -16.42 8.33
C ALA A 351 -3.20 -15.41 7.19
N ASP A 352 -4.04 -15.72 6.20
CA ASP A 352 -4.33 -14.83 5.07
C ASP A 352 -4.88 -13.48 5.57
N ARG A 353 -4.15 -12.40 5.26
CA ARG A 353 -4.46 -11.03 5.68
C ARG A 353 -5.75 -10.48 5.07
N GLY A 354 -6.18 -11.01 3.92
CA GLY A 354 -7.44 -10.69 3.26
C GLY A 354 -8.62 -11.51 3.79
N ASN A 355 -8.36 -12.60 4.51
CA ASN A 355 -9.39 -13.47 5.06
C ASN A 355 -9.85 -13.02 6.46
N HIS A 356 -10.99 -12.33 6.48
CA HIS A 356 -11.60 -11.82 7.71
C HIS A 356 -11.84 -12.89 8.80
N LEU A 357 -12.06 -14.16 8.43
CA LEU A 357 -12.32 -15.26 9.37
C LEU A 357 -11.11 -15.59 10.25
N VAL A 358 -9.89 -15.29 9.77
CA VAL A 358 -8.63 -15.52 10.50
C VAL A 358 -7.92 -14.22 10.88
N SER A 359 -8.62 -13.08 10.76
CA SER A 359 -8.03 -11.75 11.01
C SER A 359 -7.51 -11.57 12.44
N SER A 360 -8.04 -12.30 13.42
CA SER A 360 -7.55 -12.30 14.81
C SER A 360 -6.21 -13.03 15.00
N ILE A 361 -5.86 -13.93 14.08
CA ILE A 361 -4.59 -14.67 14.07
C ILE A 361 -3.48 -13.79 13.47
N TYR A 362 -3.82 -12.92 12.52
CA TYR A 362 -2.88 -11.97 11.92
C TYR A 362 -2.45 -10.92 12.96
N GLN A 363 -1.32 -11.18 13.63
CA GLN A 363 -0.81 -10.37 14.73
C GLN A 363 0.59 -9.84 14.43
N THR A 364 0.69 -8.53 14.21
CA THR A 364 1.94 -7.82 13.89
C THR A 364 2.98 -7.93 15.01
N ARG A 365 2.53 -8.04 16.26
CA ARG A 365 3.37 -8.14 17.46
C ARG A 365 3.50 -9.56 18.00
N HIS A 366 3.16 -10.58 17.20
CA HIS A 366 3.30 -11.97 17.62
C HIS A 366 4.78 -12.30 17.92
N PRO A 367 5.11 -13.04 19.01
CA PRO A 367 6.51 -13.33 19.36
C PRO A 367 7.32 -13.99 18.24
N ALA A 368 6.71 -14.90 17.47
CA ALA A 368 7.37 -15.54 16.32
C ALA A 368 7.69 -14.54 15.19
N VAL A 369 6.81 -13.56 14.95
CA VAL A 369 7.05 -12.50 13.97
C VAL A 369 8.20 -11.62 14.44
N LEU A 370 8.17 -11.16 15.70
CA LEU A 370 9.25 -10.34 16.27
C LEU A 370 10.61 -11.06 16.24
N ALA A 371 10.63 -12.38 16.47
CA ALA A 371 11.84 -13.19 16.33
C ALA A 371 12.35 -13.23 14.88
N ALA A 372 11.45 -13.38 13.91
CA ALA A 372 11.78 -13.36 12.49
C ALA A 372 12.34 -11.99 12.04
N LEU A 373 11.71 -10.89 12.46
CA LEU A 373 12.19 -9.53 12.22
C LEU A 373 13.60 -9.33 12.79
N ARG A 374 13.81 -9.75 14.05
CA ARG A 374 15.11 -9.65 14.71
C ARG A 374 16.20 -10.43 13.95
N GLN A 375 15.90 -11.67 13.55
CA GLN A 375 16.84 -12.49 12.80
C GLN A 375 17.26 -11.84 11.47
N ALA A 376 16.31 -11.28 10.71
CA ALA A 376 16.62 -10.59 9.46
C ALA A 376 17.48 -9.33 9.68
N VAL A 377 17.16 -8.55 10.73
CA VAL A 377 17.93 -7.35 11.10
C VAL A 377 19.35 -7.71 11.54
N GLU A 378 19.50 -8.74 12.38
CA GLU A 378 20.80 -9.20 12.86
C GLU A 378 21.67 -9.72 11.71
N ALA A 379 21.08 -10.48 10.77
CA ALA A 379 21.79 -10.96 9.59
C ALA A 379 22.35 -9.81 8.73
N GLY A 380 21.55 -8.78 8.44
CA GLY A 380 22.02 -7.62 7.69
C GLY A 380 23.07 -6.82 8.47
N ARG A 381 22.84 -6.57 9.77
CA ARG A 381 23.78 -5.84 10.64
C ARG A 381 25.15 -6.54 10.71
N ASP A 382 25.17 -7.86 10.88
CA ASP A 382 26.41 -8.62 11.00
C ASP A 382 27.20 -8.66 9.66
N ALA A 383 26.53 -8.38 8.53
CA ALA A 383 27.12 -8.27 7.20
C ALA A 383 27.33 -6.80 6.73
N ASP A 384 27.05 -5.81 7.58
CA ASP A 384 27.07 -4.37 7.24
C ASP A 384 26.14 -4.00 6.06
N VAL A 385 25.01 -4.71 5.94
CA VAL A 385 23.96 -4.48 4.94
C VAL A 385 22.77 -3.78 5.61
N PRO A 386 22.31 -2.62 5.10
CA PRO A 386 21.16 -1.92 5.69
C PRO A 386 19.89 -2.78 5.65
N VAL A 387 19.11 -2.73 6.74
CA VAL A 387 17.83 -3.44 6.86
C VAL A 387 16.71 -2.48 7.22
N HIS A 388 15.75 -2.33 6.32
CA HIS A 388 14.55 -1.51 6.53
C HIS A 388 13.37 -2.38 6.92
N VAL A 389 12.70 -2.05 8.02
CA VAL A 389 11.53 -2.82 8.47
C VAL A 389 10.26 -2.02 8.23
N PHE A 390 9.30 -2.60 7.49
CA PHE A 390 8.01 -1.96 7.30
C PHE A 390 7.21 -1.94 8.61
N ALA A 391 6.87 -0.75 9.09
CA ALA A 391 6.11 -0.54 10.31
C ALA A 391 4.78 0.14 9.98
N LEU A 392 3.69 -0.44 10.46
CA LEU A 392 2.42 0.29 10.54
C LEU A 392 2.55 1.35 11.63
N GLY A 393 1.88 2.49 11.47
CA GLY A 393 1.88 3.56 12.47
C GLY A 393 1.39 3.08 13.85
N ALA A 394 0.49 2.09 13.89
CA ALA A 394 0.04 1.46 15.13
C ALA A 394 1.12 0.62 15.81
N ASP A 395 2.13 0.12 15.09
CA ASP A 395 3.18 -0.78 15.59
C ASP A 395 4.55 -0.12 15.75
N LEU A 396 4.69 1.12 15.27
CA LEU A 396 5.91 1.90 15.26
C LEU A 396 6.61 1.91 16.64
N ASP A 397 5.90 2.34 17.68
CA ASP A 397 6.46 2.44 19.04
C ASP A 397 6.97 1.10 19.55
N HIS A 398 6.21 0.03 19.26
CA HIS A 398 6.57 -1.31 19.66
C HIS A 398 7.84 -1.78 18.94
N TYR A 399 7.94 -1.55 17.63
CA TYR A 399 9.08 -1.98 16.83
C TYR A 399 10.36 -1.22 17.22
N VAL A 400 10.29 0.10 17.42
CA VAL A 400 11.42 0.93 17.87
C VAL A 400 11.99 0.46 19.22
N GLN A 401 11.13 -0.03 20.11
CA GLN A 401 11.53 -0.53 21.43
C GLN A 401 12.11 -1.96 21.41
N HIS A 402 11.69 -2.81 20.47
CA HIS A 402 11.95 -4.26 20.54
C HIS A 402 12.84 -4.82 19.42
N LEU A 403 13.06 -4.05 18.35
CA LEU A 403 13.91 -4.44 17.22
C LEU A 403 15.26 -3.71 17.25
N PRO A 404 16.36 -4.38 16.90
CA PRO A 404 17.70 -3.78 16.88
C PRO A 404 17.97 -2.99 15.57
N THR A 405 16.98 -2.25 15.06
CA THR A 405 17.12 -1.36 13.90
C THR A 405 16.34 -0.08 14.13
N ARG A 406 16.86 1.04 13.62
CA ARG A 406 16.18 2.34 13.56
C ARG A 406 15.96 2.81 12.13
N ARG A 407 16.09 1.89 11.17
CA ARG A 407 15.76 2.05 9.75
C ARG A 407 14.38 1.46 9.48
N LEU A 408 13.42 2.32 9.17
CA LEU A 408 12.01 1.95 9.10
C LEU A 408 11.42 2.30 7.74
N MET A 409 10.47 1.50 7.28
CA MET A 409 9.62 1.85 6.15
C MET A 409 8.21 2.16 6.63
N MET A 410 7.59 3.18 6.06
CA MET A 410 6.19 3.53 6.35
C MET A 410 5.57 4.27 5.18
N CYS A 411 4.24 4.30 5.12
CA CYS A 411 3.54 5.05 4.06
C CYS A 411 3.63 6.57 4.29
N THR A 412 3.48 7.35 3.21
CA THR A 412 3.45 8.83 3.25
C THR A 412 2.49 9.36 4.32
N ALA A 413 1.24 8.86 4.36
CA ALA A 413 0.27 9.30 5.36
C ALA A 413 0.69 9.00 6.81
N GLU A 414 1.38 7.88 7.06
CA GLU A 414 1.88 7.53 8.39
C GLU A 414 3.01 8.45 8.82
N LEU A 415 3.92 8.79 7.89
CA LEU A 415 4.96 9.78 8.13
C LEU A 415 4.36 11.16 8.42
N GLN A 416 3.34 11.58 7.68
CA GLN A 416 2.63 12.85 7.92
C GLN A 416 1.98 12.89 9.32
N GLN A 417 1.38 11.78 9.76
CA GLN A 417 0.81 11.66 11.10
C GLN A 417 1.90 11.72 12.17
N LEU A 418 2.98 10.96 12.00
CA LEU A 418 4.13 10.94 12.91
C LEU A 418 4.76 12.34 13.04
N ALA A 419 4.90 13.03 11.91
CA ALA A 419 5.33 14.42 11.89
C ALA A 419 4.41 15.28 12.76
N ARG A 420 3.09 15.30 12.49
CA ARG A 420 2.14 16.13 13.26
C ARG A 420 2.20 15.87 14.77
N ARG A 421 2.27 14.60 15.19
CA ARG A 421 2.37 14.21 16.62
C ARG A 421 3.60 14.78 17.31
N SER A 422 4.74 14.82 16.61
CA SER A 422 5.99 15.33 17.19
C SER A 422 6.06 16.87 17.25
N ALA A 423 5.06 17.60 16.72
CA ALA A 423 4.99 19.07 16.73
C ALA A 423 4.07 19.62 17.82
N ALA A 424 3.18 18.78 18.33
CA ALA A 424 2.34 19.05 19.50
C ALA A 424 3.14 18.78 20.78
#